data_AF-A0A0F9GBS3-F1
#
_entry.id   AF-A0A0F9GBS3-F1
#
_cell.length_a   1.000
_cell.length_b   1.000
_cell.length_c   1.000
_cell.angle_alpha   90.00
_cell.angle_beta   90.00
_cell.angle_gamma   90.00
#
_symmetry.space_group_name_H-M   'P 1'
#
loop_
_entity.id
_entity.type
_entity.pdbx_description
1 polymer ?
#
loop_
_entity_poly.entity_id
_entity_poly.type
_entity_poly.pdbx_seq_one_letter_code
_entity_poly.pdbx_strand_id
1 'polypeptide(L)' 'MKRFLVISDLHCGHEVGLTAPSHDITRGRLARFSPMRKTIYKWAVKTIDSLRPIDILLVNGDAID' A
#
# COMPACT_ATOMS: atom_id res chain seq x y z
N MET A 1 -4.53 -15.46 -22.05
CA MET A 1 -5.20 -14.15 -21.84
C MET A 1 -4.31 -13.29 -20.95
N LYS A 2 -4.12 -12.01 -21.27
CA LYS A 2 -3.28 -11.09 -20.48
C LYS A 2 -4.13 -10.39 -19.40
N ARG A 3 -3.57 -10.14 -18.21
CA ARG A 3 -4.27 -9.54 -17.06
C ARG A 3 -3.63 -8.22 -16.65
N PHE A 4 -4.45 -7.19 -16.53
CA PHE A 4 -4.07 -5.84 -16.14
C PHE A 4 -4.65 -5.53 -14.76
N LEU A 5 -3.85 -5.02 -13.84
CA LEU A 5 -4.30 -4.50 -12.54
C LEU A 5 -4.11 -2.99 -12.51
N VAL A 6 -5.16 -2.25 -12.20
CA VAL A 6 -5.10 -0.80 -11.97
C VAL A 6 -5.36 -0.54 -10.49
N ILE A 7 -4.46 0.22 -9.86
CA ILE A 7 -4.60 0.74 -8.50
C ILE A 7 -4.28 2.24 -8.51
N SER A 8 -4.61 2.95 -7.43
CA SER A 8 -4.41 4.39 -7.30
C SER A 8 -4.39 4.77 -5.81
N ASP A 9 -4.02 6.01 -5.50
CA ASP A 9 -4.22 6.63 -4.19
C ASP A 9 -3.58 5.82 -3.04
N LEU A 10 -2.31 5.47 -3.21
CA LEU A 10 -1.57 4.72 -2.21
C LEU A 10 -1.21 5.61 -1.01
N HIS A 11 -1.00 6.90 -1.24
CA HIS A 11 -0.62 7.90 -0.24
C HIS A 11 0.54 7.42 0.64
N CYS A 12 1.58 6.84 0.04
CA CYS A 12 2.74 6.35 0.79
C CYS A 12 3.41 7.52 1.51
N GLY A 13 3.61 7.41 2.82
CA GLY A 13 4.08 8.51 3.68
C GLY A 13 2.99 9.03 4.61
N HIS A 14 1.72 8.96 4.20
CA HIS A 14 0.58 9.42 4.99
C HIS A 14 0.40 8.61 6.29
N GLU A 15 -0.31 9.21 7.26
CA GLU A 15 -0.64 8.58 8.54
C GLU A 15 -1.38 7.24 8.34
N VAL A 16 -2.18 7.13 7.27
CA VAL A 16 -3.04 5.97 7.00
C VAL A 16 -2.88 5.41 5.58
N GLY A 17 -1.78 5.73 4.90
CA GLY A 17 -1.51 5.27 3.53
C GLY A 17 -0.91 3.85 3.46
N LEU A 18 -0.83 3.31 2.25
CA LEU A 18 -0.28 1.98 1.94
C LEU A 18 1.26 1.95 1.96
N THR A 19 1.84 2.56 2.99
CA THR A 19 3.28 2.69 3.12
C THR A 19 3.92 1.37 3.51
N ALA A 20 5.00 0.99 2.81
CA ALA A 20 5.75 -0.20 3.12
C ALA A 20 6.26 -0.21 4.58
N PRO A 21 6.25 -1.37 5.29
CA PRO A 21 6.70 -1.46 6.67
C PRO A 21 8.14 -0.99 6.91
N SER A 22 9.01 -1.05 5.91
CA SER A 22 10.39 -0.54 5.98
C SER A 22 10.46 0.98 6.10
N HIS A 23 9.41 1.69 5.70
CA HIS A 23 9.27 3.15 5.77
C HIS A 23 8.21 3.55 6.81
N ASP A 24 7.94 2.68 7.79
CA ASP A 24 6.93 2.93 8.81
C ASP A 24 7.39 3.95 9.87
N ILE A 25 6.44 4.71 10.40
CA ILE A 25 6.71 5.70 11.44
C ILE A 25 6.75 4.98 12.79
N THR A 26 7.95 4.90 13.38
CA THR A 26 8.18 4.16 14.63
C THR A 26 8.41 5.08 15.84
N ARG A 27 8.45 6.40 15.64
CA ARG A 27 8.72 7.39 16.69
C ARG A 27 7.82 8.62 16.57
N GLY A 28 7.67 9.34 17.68
CA GLY A 28 6.85 10.56 17.75
C GLY A 28 5.34 10.30 17.77
N ARG A 29 4.55 11.38 17.74
CA ARG A 29 3.08 11.33 17.85
C ARG A 29 2.42 10.44 16.79
N LEU A 30 3.00 10.38 15.60
CA LEU A 30 2.47 9.62 14.46
C LEU A 30 2.70 8.11 14.56
N ALA A 31 3.58 7.64 15.46
CA ALA A 31 3.84 6.22 15.66
C ALA A 31 2.59 5.42 16.07
N ARG A 32 1.58 6.10 16.65
CA ARG A 32 0.28 5.51 16.98
C ARG A 32 -0.47 4.92 15.78
N PHE A 33 -0.15 5.38 14.56
CA PHE A 33 -0.78 4.89 13.34
C PHE A 33 -0.08 3.65 12.73
N SER A 34 1.12 3.31 13.20
CA SER A 34 1.90 2.14 12.74
C SER A 34 1.09 0.82 12.72
N PRO A 35 0.30 0.47 13.76
CA PRO A 35 -0.49 -0.77 13.74
C PRO A 35 -1.50 -0.80 12.59
N MET A 36 -2.15 0.33 12.32
CA MET A 36 -3.12 0.44 11.23
C MET A 36 -2.43 0.36 9.87
N ARG A 37 -1.34 1.11 9.66
CA ARG A 37 -0.53 1.07 8.41
C ARG A 37 -0.09 -0.35 8.08
N LYS A 38 0.42 -1.08 9.07
CA LYS A 38 0.78 -2.50 8.90
C LYS A 38 -0.41 -3.38 8.52
N THR A 39 -1.56 -3.14 9.13
CA THR A 39 -2.79 -3.91 8.88
C THR A 39 -3.30 -3.69 7.46
N ILE A 40 -3.43 -2.44 7.02
CA ILE A 40 -3.89 -2.12 5.66
C ILE A 40 -2.88 -2.53 4.59
N TYR A 41 -1.58 -2.38 4.85
CA TYR A 41 -0.54 -2.83 3.94
C TYR A 41 -0.58 -4.36 3.77
N LYS A 42 -0.70 -5.11 4.88
CA LYS A 42 -0.81 -6.57 4.84
C LYS A 42 -2.06 -7.02 4.09
N TRP A 43 -3.18 -6.33 4.29
CA TRP A 43 -4.40 -6.57 3.52
C TRP A 43 -4.18 -6.32 2.03
N ALA A 44 -3.60 -5.17 1.64
CA ALA A 44 -3.36 -4.83 0.25
C ALA A 44 -2.46 -5.85 -0.46
N VAL A 45 -1.36 -6.25 0.19
CA VAL A 45 -0.45 -7.29 -0.35
C VAL A 45 -1.19 -8.61 -0.54
N LYS A 46 -1.97 -9.06 0.45
CA LYS A 46 -2.75 -10.31 0.34
C LYS A 46 -3.77 -10.23 -0.79
N THR A 47 -4.45 -9.10 -0.93
CA THR A 47 -5.44 -8.86 -1.99
C THR A 47 -4.77 -8.91 -3.36
N ILE A 48 -3.67 -8.20 -3.56
CA ILE A 48 -2.93 -8.18 -4.84
C ILE A 48 -2.40 -9.58 -5.18
N ASP A 49 -1.87 -10.31 -4.19
CA ASP A 49 -1.34 -11.66 -4.41
C ASP A 49 -2.44 -12.65 -4.84
N SER A 50 -3.65 -12.52 -4.28
CA SER A 50 -4.81 -13.33 -4.67
C SER A 50 -5.28 -13.11 -6.12
N LEU A 51 -4.86 -12.02 -6.76
CA LEU A 51 -5.25 -11.66 -8.13
C LEU A 51 -4.27 -12.21 -9.18
N ARG A 52 -3.18 -12.87 -8.78
CA ARG A 52 -2.19 -13.43 -9.70
C ARG A 52 -2.79 -14.48 -10.64
N PRO A 53 -2.27 -14.63 -11.88
CA PRO A 53 -1.17 -13.85 -12.46
C PRO A 53 -1.61 -12.44 -12.90
N ILE A 54 -0.71 -11.47 -12.84
CA ILE A 54 -0.88 -10.11 -13.35
C ILE A 54 0.27 -9.87 -14.31
N ASP A 55 -0.02 -9.50 -15.56
CA ASP A 55 1.00 -9.22 -16.57
C ASP A 55 1.46 -7.77 -16.51
N ILE A 56 0.55 -6.84 -16.16
CA ILE A 56 0.86 -5.41 -16.06
C ILE A 56 0.12 -4.81 -14.85
N LEU A 57 0.85 -4.01 -14.06
CA LEU A 57 0.33 -3.19 -12.97
C LEU A 57 0.44 -1.71 -13.35
N LEU A 58 -0.66 -0.98 -13.25
CA LEU A 58 -0.73 0.47 -13.40
C LEU A 58 -1.10 1.11 -12.05
N VAL A 59 -0.31 2.09 -11.63
CA VAL A 59 -0.60 2.94 -10.45
C VAL A 59 -0.97 4.34 -10.97
N ASN A 60 -2.23 4.73 -10.81
CA ASN A 60 -2.82 5.89 -11.48
C ASN A 60 -2.88 7.16 -10.60
N GLY A 61 -1.75 7.57 -10.04
CA GLY A 61 -1.66 8.81 -9.24
C GLY A 61 -1.60 8.56 -7.73
N ASP A 62 -1.31 9.64 -6.99
CA ASP A 62 -1.24 9.72 -5.53
C ASP A 62 -0.48 8.55 -4.89
N ALA A 63 0.69 8.26 -5.45
CA ALA A 63 1.54 7.18 -4.97
C ALA A 63 2.23 7.53 -3.63
N ILE A 64 2.59 8.80 -3.44
CA ILE A 64 3.37 9.31 -2.30
C ILE A 64 2.77 10.64 -1.85
N ASP A 65 2.79 10.88 -0.53
CA ASP A 65 2.46 12.14 0.13
C ASP A 65 3.69 12.84 0.70
#